data_AF-A0A9D8EVB7-F1
#
_entry.id   AF-A0A9D8EVB7-F1
#
_cell.length_a   1.000
_cell.length_b   1.000
_cell.length_c   1.000
_cell.angle_alpha   90.00
_cell.angle_beta   90.00
_cell.angle_gamma   90.00
#
_symmetry.space_group_name_H-M   'P 1'
#
loop_
_entity.id
_entity.type
_entity.pdbx_description
1 polymer ?
#
loop_
_entity_poly.entity_id
_entity_poly.type
_entity_poly.pdbx_seq_one_letter_code
_entity_poly.pdbx_strand_id
1 'polypeptide(L)' 'GGAALIPSFIWRKDKYNHFQIICEPLELETAGDKKDLIELNMQKMVKVLEKYIKEHIEEWEVFHDIWT' A
#
# COMPACT_ATOMS: atom_id res chain seq x y z
N GLY A 1 9.32 19.13 8.05
CA GLY A 1 8.81 18.41 6.87
C GLY A 1 8.92 16.92 7.15
N GLY A 2 7.94 16.14 6.71
CA GLY A 2 7.99 14.67 6.77
C GLY A 2 8.62 14.06 5.51
N ALA A 3 8.89 12.75 5.54
CA ALA A 3 9.28 11.99 4.35
C ALA A 3 8.04 11.64 3.52
N ALA A 4 8.21 11.50 2.20
CA ALA A 4 7.17 10.99 1.31
C ALA A 4 6.89 9.51 1.61
N LEU A 5 5.60 9.15 1.69
CA LEU A 5 5.18 7.75 1.76
C LEU A 5 4.87 7.26 0.35
N ILE A 6 5.69 6.37 -0.16
CA ILE A 6 5.61 5.87 -1.55
C ILE A 6 5.23 4.39 -1.53
N PRO A 7 4.01 4.02 -1.96
CA PRO A 7 3.64 2.62 -2.13
C PRO A 7 4.49 1.97 -3.22
N SER A 8 4.99 0.76 -2.94
CA SER A 8 5.70 -0.06 -3.92
C SER A 8 5.19 -1.49 -3.82
N PHE A 9 5.00 -2.12 -4.97
CA PHE A 9 4.52 -3.50 -5.07
C PHE A 9 5.41 -4.27 -6.02
N ILE A 10 5.52 -5.57 -5.76
CA ILE A 10 6.26 -6.50 -6.59
C ILE A 10 5.45 -7.79 -6.70
N TRP A 11 5.39 -8.36 -7.89
CA TRP A 11 4.76 -9.65 -8.13
C TRP A 11 5.52 -10.41 -9.22
N ARG A 12 5.31 -11.72 -9.29
CA ARG A 12 5.95 -12.54 -10.32
C ARG A 12 5.32 -12.26 -11.69
N LYS A 13 6.17 -11.99 -12.68
CA LYS A 13 5.75 -11.83 -14.08
C LYS A 13 5.79 -13.16 -14.84
N ASP A 14 6.81 -13.97 -14.57
CA ASP A 14 7.02 -15.31 -15.11
C ASP A 14 8.00 -16.11 -14.23
N LYS A 15 8.46 -17.27 -14.70
CA LYS A 15 9.32 -18.19 -13.92
C LYS A 15 10.55 -17.54 -13.27
N TYR A 16 11.14 -16.53 -13.90
CA TYR A 16 12.40 -15.93 -13.43
C TYR A 16 12.36 -14.41 -13.29
N ASN A 17 11.25 -13.77 -13.66
CA ASN A 17 11.14 -12.32 -13.65
C ASN A 17 10.07 -11.83 -12.67
N HIS A 18 10.36 -10.69 -12.06
CA HIS A 18 9.41 -9.94 -11.25
C HIS A 18 9.10 -8.61 -11.94
N PHE A 19 7.88 -8.13 -11.73
CA PHE A 19 7.51 -6.78 -12.08
C PHE A 19 7.42 -5.96 -10.79
N GLN A 20 8.12 -4.82 -10.74
CA GLN A 20 8.05 -3.88 -9.63
C GLN A 20 7.38 -2.59 -10.11
N ILE A 21 6.45 -2.08 -9.32
CA ILE A 21 5.87 -0.75 -9.49
C ILE A 21 6.21 0.14 -8.30
N ILE A 22 6.65 1.36 -8.60
CA ILE A 22 6.81 2.44 -7.63
C ILE A 22 5.70 3.42 -7.95
N CYS A 23 4.76 3.59 -7.01
CA CYS A 23 3.61 4.48 -7.21
C CYS A 23 4.01 5.94 -7.00
N GLU A 24 3.09 6.85 -7.33
CA GLU A 24 3.19 8.23 -6.88
C GLU A 24 3.16 8.32 -5.35
N PRO A 25 3.84 9.31 -4.73
CA PRO A 25 3.72 9.58 -3.31
C PRO A 25 2.26 9.78 -2.88
N LEU A 26 1.90 9.23 -1.72
CA LEU A 26 0.61 9.52 -1.10
C LEU A 26 0.57 10.99 -0.67
N GLU A 27 -0.49 11.70 -1.05
CA GLU A 27 -0.79 13.01 -0.49
C GLU A 27 -1.26 12.84 0.95
N LEU A 28 -0.38 13.14 1.92
CA LEU A 28 -0.65 12.99 3.34
C LEU A 28 -1.30 14.24 3.91
N GLU A 29 -2.36 14.07 4.70
CA GLU A 29 -2.85 15.14 5.57
C GLU A 29 -1.87 15.34 6.73
N THR A 30 -1.50 16.60 7.00
CA THR A 30 -0.54 16.94 8.05
C THR A 30 -1.10 17.91 9.11
N ALA A 31 -2.36 18.30 9.00
CA ALA A 31 -3.00 19.27 9.88
C ALA A 31 -4.22 18.66 10.58
N GLY A 32 -4.24 18.67 11.91
CA GLY A 32 -5.31 18.09 12.71
C GLY A 32 -4.80 17.27 13.89
N ASP A 33 -5.71 16.54 14.53
CA ASP A 33 -5.36 15.61 15.58
C ASP A 33 -4.53 14.44 15.02
N LYS A 34 -3.50 14.05 15.77
CA LYS A 34 -2.56 13.02 15.32
C LYS A 34 -3.24 11.69 15.03
N LYS A 35 -4.21 11.27 15.85
CA LYS A 35 -4.89 9.97 15.70
C LYS A 35 -5.73 9.98 14.44
N ASP A 36 -6.52 11.02 14.26
CA ASP A 36 -7.39 11.18 13.08
C ASP A 36 -6.58 11.25 11.79
N LEU A 37 -5.43 11.94 11.82
CA LEU A 37 -4.49 12.00 10.70
C LEU A 37 -3.90 10.63 10.34
N ILE A 38 -3.53 9.83 11.34
CA ILE A 38 -3.00 8.48 11.10
C ILE A 38 -4.08 7.61 10.46
N GLU A 39 -5.30 7.62 11.00
CA GLU A 39 -6.41 6.84 10.46
C GLU A 39 -6.74 7.26 9.03
N LEU A 40 -6.88 8.56 8.78
CA LEU A 40 -7.18 9.10 7.45
C LEU A 40 -6.11 8.75 6.41
N ASN A 41 -4.83 8.90 6.77
CA ASN A 41 -3.74 8.57 5.86
C ASN A 41 -3.58 7.05 5.67
N MET A 42 -3.89 6.24 6.68
CA MET A 42 -3.92 4.78 6.55
C MET A 42 -5.01 4.35 5.57
N GLN A 43 -6.20 4.96 5.61
CA GLN A 43 -7.26 4.69 4.63
C GLN A 43 -6.83 5.01 3.19
N LYS A 44 -6.01 6.05 2.99
CA LYS A 44 -5.42 6.35 1.67
C LYS A 44 -4.48 5.22 1.22
N MET A 45 -3.62 4.71 2.11
CA MET A 45 -2.75 3.56 1.83
C MET A 45 -3.54 2.28 1.53
N VAL A 46 -4.58 1.98 2.31
CA VAL A 46 -5.45 0.80 2.13
C VAL A 46 -6.10 0.80 0.74
N LYS A 47 -6.57 1.95 0.25
CA LYS A 47 -7.10 2.04 -1.12
C LYS A 47 -6.09 1.64 -2.19
N VAL A 48 -4.82 2.02 -2.01
CA VAL A 48 -3.75 1.64 -2.94
C VAL A 48 -3.42 0.14 -2.82
N LEU A 49 -3.35 -0.38 -1.60
CA LEU A 49 -3.16 -1.81 -1.32
C LEU A 49 -4.24 -2.64 -2.01
N GLU A 50 -5.51 -2.32 -1.76
CA GLU A 50 -6.65 -3.05 -2.32
C GLU A 50 -6.63 -3.13 -3.84
N LYS A 51 -6.21 -2.04 -4.52
CA LYS A 51 -6.09 -2.03 -5.97
C LYS A 51 -5.13 -3.13 -6.45
N TYR A 52 -3.88 -3.10 -6.00
CA TYR A 52 -2.85 -4.02 -6.48
C TYR A 52 -3.05 -5.45 -5.97
N ILE A 53 -3.58 -5.63 -4.76
CA ILE A 53 -3.94 -6.95 -4.24
C ILE A 53 -5.04 -7.58 -5.10
N LYS A 54 -6.08 -6.82 -5.48
CA LYS A 54 -7.16 -7.35 -6.33
C LYS A 54 -6.68 -7.68 -7.75
N GLU A 55 -5.75 -6.89 -8.29
CA GLU A 55 -5.17 -7.11 -9.62
C GLU A 55 -4.20 -8.31 -9.66
N HIS A 56 -3.61 -8.70 -8.53
CA HIS A 56 -2.58 -9.74 -8.41
C HIS A 56 -2.79 -10.66 -7.18
N ILE A 57 -4.03 -11.09 -6.96
CA ILE A 57 -4.42 -11.80 -5.72
C ILE A 57 -3.66 -13.11 -5.53
N GLU A 58 -3.31 -13.78 -6.61
CA GLU A 58 -2.54 -15.03 -6.61
C GLU A 58 -1.10 -14.87 -6.10
N GLU A 59 -0.58 -13.63 -6.08
CA GLU A 59 0.76 -13.29 -5.59
C GLU A 59 0.70 -12.61 -4.20
N TRP A 60 -0.50 -12.49 -3.60
CA TRP A 60 -0.68 -11.91 -2.27
C TRP A 60 -0.43 -12.95 -1.17
N GLU A 61 0.80 -12.99 -0.67
CA GLU A 61 1.23 -13.92 0.38
C GLU A 61 0.94 -13.35 1.79
N VAL A 62 -0.24 -13.66 2.34
CA VAL A 62 -0.57 -13.39 3.75
C VAL A 62 -0.97 -14.69 4.45
N PHE A 63 -0.16 -15.10 5.43
CA PHE A 63 -0.35 -16.35 6.20
C PHE A 63 -0.95 -16.14 7.59
N HIS A 64 -1.36 -14.91 7.92
CA HIS A 64 -1.89 -14.52 9.23
C HIS A 64 -3.28 -13.89 9.08
N ASP A 65 -4.11 -13.99 10.11
CA ASP A 65 -5.37 -13.25 10.14
C ASP A 65 -5.09 -11.75 10.32
N ILE A 66 -5.63 -10.94 9.41
CA ILE A 66 -5.45 -9.48 9.37
C ILE A 66 -6.76 -8.73 9.66
N TRP A 67 -7.84 -9.45 10.00
CA TRP A 67 -9.20 -8.90 10.17
C TRP A 67 -9.79 -9.07 11.57
N THR A 68 -8.98 -9.41 12.58
CA THR A 68 -9.41 -9.56 13.99
C THR A 68 -10.12 -8.34 14.57
#